data_AF-A0A956CUC3-F1
#
_entry.id   AF-A0A956CUC3-F1
#
_cell.length_a   1.000
_cell.length_b   1.000
_cell.length_c   1.000
_cell.angle_alpha   90.00
_cell.angle_beta   90.00
_cell.angle_gamma   90.00
#
_symmetry.space_group_name_H-M   'P 1'
#
loop_
_entity.id
_entity.type
_entity.pdbx_description
1 polymer ?
#
loop_
_entity_poly.entity_id
_entity_poly.type
_entity_poly.pdbx_seq_one_letter_code
_entity_poly.pdbx_strand_id
1 'polypeptide(L)'
;MGSDLYDVRVRSRDGASVRLDVKVVHPDSMVLPEDLGFALMVLREGAEDTDPLAAEVSFENTMDAAWLTRWGKGFLRSVSIEELRDAAPPEAERDHEHPYWKDHARWMSATYAIDATHPAWVRHLTPGKTFPSRAFSETDRYDECAPVAPSTGEETLRTEGDAFLEIPRELLTRWRLGSKIPARLLHPVHAESAYLALEKVPPSRRADLEGWIGEPIRYEDRFGRVRDGALVALGEWLTIVDFTSGTAGCSRLPERDLRWIGRLAYREGARTGERLTLGSIVGRTPPTVIATRKTGATLQLAIRCHHERKRPRVESAGQALAVLAAPLLEPGDRLVGDAPLARRLEAEKKAGGRPFLSEVYARVANGYVKRFELRAPPHPMWPDVDAIPDAAARYDTLPWPEWELTIEVFDPAWLAHFPVAPFVLDGGSVPEPAPWSGPPASWP
;
A
#
# COMPACT_ATOMS: atom_id res chain seq x y z
N MET A 1 -4.68 -4.52 5.20
CA MET A 1 -4.31 -5.69 6.02
C MET A 1 -5.35 -6.76 5.72
N GLY A 2 -4.91 -7.92 5.23
CA GLY A 2 -5.80 -9.04 4.92
C GLY A 2 -6.29 -9.74 6.18
N SER A 3 -7.45 -10.40 6.08
CA SER A 3 -7.97 -11.33 7.09
C SER A 3 -6.98 -12.48 7.32
N ASP A 4 -6.97 -13.05 8.52
CA ASP A 4 -6.25 -14.30 8.78
C ASP A 4 -6.86 -15.41 7.91
N LEU A 5 -6.01 -16.17 7.25
CA LEU A 5 -6.39 -17.17 6.26
C LEU A 5 -6.38 -18.58 6.86
N TYR A 6 -5.45 -18.80 7.81
CA TYR A 6 -5.24 -20.06 8.49
C TYR A 6 -5.04 -19.87 10.00
N ASP A 7 -5.43 -20.88 10.77
CA ASP A 7 -4.99 -21.09 12.15
C ASP A 7 -3.95 -22.22 12.16
N VAL A 8 -2.79 -21.95 12.77
CA VAL A 8 -1.64 -22.87 12.74
C VAL A 8 -1.33 -23.31 14.15
N ARG A 9 -1.19 -24.62 14.35
CA ARG A 9 -0.76 -25.23 15.61
C ARG A 9 0.51 -26.05 15.41
N VAL A 10 1.53 -25.80 16.22
CA VAL A 10 2.75 -26.61 16.23
C VAL A 10 2.48 -27.93 16.92
N ARG A 11 2.57 -29.04 16.19
CA ARG A 11 2.34 -30.38 16.71
C ARG A 11 3.59 -30.96 17.35
N SER A 12 4.71 -30.91 16.63
CA SER A 12 6.01 -31.36 17.12
C SER A 12 7.15 -30.68 16.38
N ARG A 13 8.34 -30.69 17.00
CA ARG A 13 9.58 -30.23 16.38
C ARG A 13 10.71 -31.19 16.77
N ASP A 14 11.53 -31.58 15.80
CA ASP A 14 12.72 -32.38 16.00
C ASP A 14 13.86 -31.84 15.13
N GLY A 15 14.91 -31.31 15.77
CA GLY A 15 16.00 -30.63 15.07
C GLY A 15 15.52 -29.50 14.16
N ALA A 16 15.68 -29.69 12.84
CA ALA A 16 15.26 -28.73 11.81
C ALA A 16 13.90 -29.07 11.18
N SER A 17 13.23 -30.13 11.65
CA SER A 17 11.94 -30.59 11.15
C SER A 17 10.82 -30.16 12.09
N VAL A 18 9.70 -29.72 11.54
CA VAL A 18 8.51 -29.33 12.29
C VAL A 18 7.26 -29.94 11.66
N ARG A 19 6.31 -30.35 12.50
CA ARG A 19 4.95 -30.72 12.08
C ARG A 19 3.96 -29.67 12.53
N LEU A 20 3.13 -29.21 11.61
CA LEU A 20 2.13 -28.16 11.85
C LEU A 20 0.75 -28.69 11.48
N ASP A 21 -0.23 -28.51 12.36
CA ASP A 21 -1.64 -28.62 11.99
C ASP A 21 -2.09 -27.24 11.48
N VAL A 22 -2.48 -27.14 10.21
CA VAL A 22 -2.91 -25.90 9.56
C VAL A 22 -4.39 -26.04 9.19
N LYS A 23 -5.23 -25.14 9.69
CA LYS A 23 -6.67 -25.14 9.42
C LYS A 23 -7.09 -23.87 8.70
N VAL A 24 -7.88 -23.99 7.64
CA VAL A 24 -8.47 -22.84 6.95
C VAL A 24 -9.47 -22.14 7.85
N VAL A 25 -9.37 -20.81 7.96
CA VAL A 25 -10.29 -19.94 8.72
C VAL A 25 -10.84 -18.78 7.90
N HIS A 26 -10.59 -18.78 6.58
CA HIS A 26 -11.18 -17.82 5.65
C HIS A 26 -11.58 -18.48 4.31
N PRO A 27 -12.74 -18.15 3.73
CA PRO A 27 -13.20 -18.74 2.47
C PRO A 27 -12.28 -18.45 1.27
N ASP A 28 -11.50 -17.38 1.33
CA ASP A 28 -10.53 -17.03 0.27
C ASP A 28 -9.29 -17.94 0.25
N SER A 29 -9.16 -18.87 1.21
CA SER A 29 -7.93 -19.64 1.47
C SER A 29 -8.15 -21.14 1.45
N MET A 30 -9.12 -21.56 0.64
CA MET A 30 -9.57 -22.95 0.49
C MET A 30 -8.60 -23.83 -0.30
N VAL A 31 -7.31 -23.54 -0.18
CA VAL A 31 -6.20 -24.27 -0.76
C VAL A 31 -5.15 -24.44 0.33
N LEU A 32 -4.62 -25.64 0.46
CA LEU A 32 -3.49 -25.99 1.31
C LEU A 32 -2.38 -26.53 0.39
N PRO A 33 -1.48 -25.68 -0.13
CA PRO A 33 -0.47 -26.09 -1.10
C PRO A 33 0.75 -26.73 -0.41
N GLU A 34 1.39 -27.70 -1.06
CA GLU A 34 2.71 -28.22 -0.71
C GLU A 34 3.81 -27.35 -1.33
N ASP A 35 3.87 -26.08 -0.92
CA ASP A 35 4.71 -25.06 -1.54
C ASP A 35 5.69 -24.41 -0.54
N LEU A 36 6.94 -24.19 -0.97
CA LEU A 36 7.99 -23.67 -0.08
C LEU A 36 7.73 -22.22 0.34
N GLY A 37 7.19 -21.39 -0.55
CA GLY A 37 6.82 -20.00 -0.26
C GLY A 37 5.72 -19.93 0.78
N PHE A 38 4.66 -20.72 0.60
CA PHE A 38 3.61 -20.89 1.60
C PHE A 38 4.18 -21.31 2.96
N ALA A 39 4.98 -22.40 2.99
CA ALA A 39 5.57 -22.90 4.21
C ALA A 39 6.47 -21.86 4.90
N LEU A 40 7.34 -21.18 4.15
CA LEU A 40 8.25 -20.17 4.71
C LEU A 40 7.48 -18.99 5.31
N MET A 41 6.38 -18.57 4.68
CA MET A 41 5.50 -17.52 5.20
C MET A 41 4.81 -17.96 6.50
N VAL A 42 4.29 -19.19 6.57
CA VAL A 42 3.74 -19.78 7.81
C VAL A 42 4.79 -19.76 8.92
N LEU A 43 6.01 -20.24 8.65
CA LEU A 43 7.07 -20.24 9.66
C LEU A 43 7.42 -18.81 10.10
N ARG A 44 7.50 -17.86 9.16
CA ARG A 44 7.83 -16.46 9.46
C ARG A 44 6.77 -15.77 10.31
N GLU A 45 5.49 -15.98 10.04
CA GLU A 45 4.41 -15.37 10.83
C GLU A 45 4.31 -15.95 12.25
N GLY A 46 4.79 -17.18 12.45
CA GLY A 46 4.96 -17.75 13.78
C GLY A 46 6.15 -17.18 14.57
N ALA A 47 7.07 -16.45 13.93
CA ALA A 47 8.31 -15.94 14.53
C ALA A 47 8.14 -14.54 15.14
N GLU A 48 8.77 -14.32 16.30
CA GLU A 48 8.91 -13.00 16.90
C GLU A 48 10.15 -12.29 16.33
N ASP A 49 10.23 -10.96 16.44
CA ASP A 49 11.34 -10.19 15.83
C ASP A 49 12.73 -10.51 16.42
N THR A 50 12.77 -11.15 17.59
CA THR A 50 14.01 -11.65 18.20
C THR A 50 14.45 -13.02 17.67
N ASP A 51 13.61 -13.69 16.89
CA ASP A 51 13.93 -15.00 16.34
C ASP A 51 14.83 -14.90 15.12
N PRO A 52 15.77 -15.86 14.94
CA PRO A 52 16.70 -15.84 13.81
C PRO A 52 16.01 -15.77 12.44
N LEU A 53 14.86 -16.44 12.28
CA LEU A 53 14.12 -16.40 11.02
C LEU A 53 13.61 -14.99 10.71
N ALA A 54 13.10 -14.27 11.72
CA ALA A 54 12.56 -12.93 11.55
C ALA A 54 13.62 -11.88 11.18
N ALA A 55 14.87 -12.09 11.62
CA ALA A 55 16.00 -11.24 11.26
C ALA A 55 16.47 -11.43 9.80
N GLU A 56 16.14 -12.56 9.18
CA GLU A 56 16.64 -12.93 7.84
C GLU A 56 15.55 -12.89 6.77
N VAL A 57 14.30 -13.08 7.16
CA VAL A 57 13.14 -13.11 6.28
C VAL A 57 12.11 -12.14 6.83
N SER A 58 11.80 -11.08 6.08
CA SER A 58 10.68 -10.20 6.40
C SER A 58 9.38 -10.71 5.78
N PHE A 59 8.25 -10.16 6.19
CA PHE A 59 6.97 -10.45 5.54
C PHE A 59 6.97 -10.03 4.05
N GLU A 60 7.67 -8.96 3.70
CA GLU A 60 7.78 -8.53 2.30
C GLU A 60 8.58 -9.53 1.46
N ASN A 61 9.61 -10.17 2.02
CA ASN A 61 10.34 -11.23 1.31
C ASN A 61 9.44 -12.41 0.95
N THR A 62 8.50 -12.76 1.82
CA THR A 62 7.56 -13.86 1.56
C THR A 62 6.47 -13.48 0.55
N MET A 63 6.37 -12.21 0.16
CA MET A 63 5.50 -11.72 -0.92
C MET A 63 6.29 -11.36 -2.19
N ASP A 64 7.59 -11.65 -2.24
CA ASP A 64 8.45 -11.34 -3.37
C ASP A 64 8.81 -12.63 -4.11
N ALA A 65 8.15 -12.85 -5.24
CA ALA A 65 8.35 -14.04 -6.08
C ALA A 65 9.81 -14.23 -6.49
N ALA A 66 10.54 -13.15 -6.80
CA ALA A 66 11.93 -13.24 -7.24
C ALA A 66 12.85 -13.62 -6.06
N TRP A 67 12.60 -13.05 -4.88
CA TRP A 67 13.32 -13.42 -3.66
C TRP A 67 13.08 -14.88 -3.28
N LEU A 68 11.81 -15.32 -3.27
CA LEU A 68 11.44 -16.70 -2.94
C LEU A 68 12.03 -17.69 -3.94
N THR A 69 11.97 -17.38 -5.24
CA THR A 69 12.56 -18.22 -6.28
C THR A 69 14.05 -18.42 -6.03
N ARG A 70 14.77 -17.35 -5.69
CA ARG A 70 16.22 -17.39 -5.49
C ARG A 70 16.66 -18.05 -4.18
N TRP A 71 15.92 -17.84 -3.09
CA TRP A 71 16.38 -18.16 -1.73
C TRP A 71 15.54 -19.19 -0.99
N GLY A 72 14.33 -19.53 -1.45
CA GLY A 72 13.39 -20.40 -0.75
C GLY A 72 14.00 -21.75 -0.34
N LYS A 73 14.67 -22.41 -1.29
CA LYS A 73 15.39 -23.70 -1.04
C LYS A 73 16.57 -23.58 -0.07
N GLY A 74 17.08 -22.36 0.12
CA GLY A 74 18.13 -22.06 1.07
C GLY A 74 17.64 -22.11 2.51
N PHE A 75 16.35 -21.81 2.75
CA PHE A 75 15.73 -21.88 4.09
C PHE A 75 15.01 -23.20 4.34
N LEU A 76 14.33 -23.74 3.32
CA LEU A 76 13.53 -24.96 3.42
C LEU A 76 14.01 -26.01 2.44
N ARG A 77 14.19 -27.24 2.94
CA ARG A 77 14.55 -28.41 2.13
C ARG A 77 13.31 -29.03 1.49
N SER A 78 12.24 -29.18 2.25
CA SER A 78 11.01 -29.84 1.82
C SER A 78 9.81 -29.37 2.61
N VAL A 79 8.65 -29.44 1.97
CA VAL A 79 7.33 -29.33 2.56
C VAL A 79 6.48 -30.45 1.97
N SER A 80 5.68 -31.10 2.81
CA SER A 80 4.66 -32.03 2.37
C SER A 80 3.47 -32.04 3.32
N ILE A 81 2.31 -32.47 2.82
CA ILE A 81 1.12 -32.73 3.60
C ILE A 81 1.09 -34.22 3.94
N GLU A 82 1.28 -34.55 5.22
CA GLU A 82 1.17 -35.93 5.71
C GLU A 82 -0.29 -36.39 5.78
N GLU A 83 -1.23 -35.46 6.00
CA GLU A 83 -2.64 -35.74 6.16
C GLU A 83 -3.48 -34.53 5.75
N LEU A 84 -4.48 -34.73 4.89
CA LEU A 84 -5.49 -33.73 4.51
C LEU A 84 -6.86 -34.17 5.02
N ARG A 85 -7.58 -33.28 5.69
CA ARG A 85 -8.91 -33.50 6.27
C ARG A 85 -9.91 -32.46 5.76
N ASP A 86 -11.15 -32.89 5.65
CA ASP A 86 -12.31 -32.02 5.39
C ASP A 86 -12.18 -31.12 4.14
N ALA A 87 -11.57 -31.65 3.07
CA ALA A 87 -11.50 -30.97 1.79
C ALA A 87 -12.88 -30.58 1.28
N ALA A 88 -12.98 -29.41 0.64
CA ALA A 88 -14.23 -28.94 0.08
C ALA A 88 -14.72 -29.95 -0.98
N PRO A 89 -16.00 -30.34 -0.96
CA PRO A 89 -16.55 -31.18 -2.02
C PRO A 89 -16.59 -30.37 -3.34
N PRO A 90 -16.39 -31.00 -4.51
CA PRO A 90 -16.36 -30.29 -5.80
C PRO A 90 -17.60 -29.44 -6.10
N GLU A 91 -18.75 -29.80 -5.52
CA GLU A 91 -19.99 -29.03 -5.62
C GLU A 91 -19.90 -27.69 -4.87
N ALA A 92 -19.25 -27.67 -3.70
CA ALA A 92 -19.06 -26.44 -2.93
C ALA A 92 -18.16 -25.45 -3.68
N GLU A 93 -17.13 -25.93 -4.39
CA GLU A 93 -16.24 -25.08 -5.20
C GLU A 93 -16.99 -24.31 -6.31
N ARG A 94 -18.14 -24.82 -6.74
CA ARG A 94 -18.97 -24.21 -7.80
C ARG A 94 -20.16 -23.41 -7.28
N ASP A 95 -20.44 -23.50 -5.98
CA ASP A 95 -21.61 -22.89 -5.33
C ASP A 95 -21.20 -22.20 -4.01
N HIS A 96 -21.13 -20.87 -4.03
CA HIS A 96 -20.79 -20.05 -2.87
C HIS A 96 -21.86 -20.07 -1.76
N GLU A 97 -23.07 -20.55 -2.06
CA GLU A 97 -24.15 -20.71 -1.06
C GLU A 97 -24.19 -22.10 -0.42
N HIS A 98 -23.34 -23.02 -0.90
CA HIS A 98 -23.29 -24.40 -0.44
C HIS A 98 -23.13 -24.48 1.10
N PRO A 99 -23.85 -25.40 1.80
CA PRO A 99 -23.81 -25.48 3.27
C PRO A 99 -22.43 -25.65 3.89
N TYR A 100 -21.47 -26.22 3.14
CA TYR A 100 -20.07 -26.32 3.54
C TYR A 100 -19.48 -24.95 3.94
N TRP A 101 -19.79 -23.89 3.20
CA TRP A 101 -19.31 -22.53 3.49
C TRP A 101 -19.88 -21.94 4.78
N LYS A 102 -20.96 -22.54 5.31
CA LYS A 102 -21.64 -22.12 6.54
C LYS A 102 -21.19 -22.94 7.77
N ASP A 103 -20.40 -23.99 7.57
CA ASP A 103 -19.92 -24.89 8.63
C ASP A 103 -18.39 -24.83 8.78
N HIS A 104 -17.90 -23.82 9.51
CA HIS A 104 -16.48 -23.57 9.72
C HIS A 104 -15.77 -24.72 10.48
N ALA A 105 -16.52 -25.59 11.17
CA ALA A 105 -15.94 -26.75 11.84
C ALA A 105 -15.40 -27.75 10.81
N ARG A 106 -16.04 -27.82 9.65
CA ARG A 106 -15.71 -28.70 8.52
C ARG A 106 -14.80 -28.07 7.47
N TRP A 107 -14.22 -26.91 7.76
CA TRP A 107 -13.26 -26.31 6.85
C TRP A 107 -11.96 -27.10 6.83
N MET A 108 -11.36 -27.14 5.63
CA MET A 108 -10.19 -27.92 5.30
C MET A 108 -9.06 -27.73 6.32
N SER A 109 -8.39 -28.82 6.69
CA SER A 109 -7.20 -28.78 7.52
C SER A 109 -6.16 -29.80 7.06
N ALA A 110 -4.89 -29.53 7.29
CA ALA A 110 -3.80 -30.43 6.94
C ALA A 110 -2.76 -30.53 8.05
N THR A 111 -2.12 -31.70 8.15
CA THR A 111 -0.88 -31.87 8.91
C THR A 111 0.29 -31.72 7.93
N TYR A 112 1.05 -30.63 8.06
CA TYR A 112 2.26 -30.38 7.29
C TYR A 112 3.48 -30.98 7.97
N ALA A 113 4.39 -31.57 7.19
CA ALA A 113 5.77 -31.83 7.56
C ALA A 113 6.67 -30.86 6.79
N ILE A 114 7.44 -30.06 7.54
CA ILE A 114 8.36 -29.06 6.97
C ILE A 114 9.77 -29.34 7.49
N ASP A 115 10.72 -29.47 6.57
CA ASP A 115 12.13 -29.62 6.89
C ASP A 115 12.89 -28.35 6.54
N ALA A 116 13.38 -27.64 7.55
CA ALA A 116 14.27 -26.51 7.36
C ALA A 116 15.70 -26.99 7.05
N THR A 117 16.44 -26.15 6.35
CA THR A 117 17.87 -26.40 6.06
C THR A 117 18.76 -26.23 7.30
N HIS A 118 18.28 -25.49 8.31
CA HIS A 118 18.98 -25.23 9.56
C HIS A 118 18.00 -25.17 10.75
N PRO A 119 18.32 -25.76 11.92
CA PRO A 119 17.40 -25.81 13.07
C PRO A 119 16.99 -24.45 13.64
N ALA A 120 17.80 -23.41 13.42
CA ALA A 120 17.48 -22.05 13.85
C ALA A 120 16.19 -21.50 13.20
N TRP A 121 15.84 -21.95 11.99
CA TRP A 121 14.67 -21.45 11.25
C TRP A 121 13.33 -21.92 11.80
N VAL A 122 13.33 -22.95 12.66
CA VAL A 122 12.12 -23.47 13.32
C VAL A 122 12.24 -23.40 14.85
N ARG A 123 13.26 -22.71 15.37
CA ARG A 123 13.56 -22.67 16.80
C ARG A 123 12.45 -22.01 17.63
N HIS A 124 11.70 -21.11 17.02
CA HIS A 124 10.59 -20.37 17.63
C HIS A 124 9.27 -21.15 17.71
N LEU A 125 9.22 -22.33 17.08
CA LEU A 125 8.06 -23.19 17.04
C LEU A 125 8.14 -24.25 18.15
N THR A 126 7.52 -23.94 19.28
CA THR A 126 7.40 -24.86 20.41
C THR A 126 6.13 -25.70 20.28
N PRO A 127 6.16 -27.02 20.60
CA PRO A 127 4.95 -27.85 20.57
C PRO A 127 3.81 -27.23 21.38
N GLY A 128 2.62 -27.17 20.79
CA GLY A 128 1.43 -26.54 21.35
C GLY A 128 1.27 -25.05 21.04
N LYS A 129 2.28 -24.36 20.49
CA LYS A 129 2.16 -22.96 20.05
C LYS A 129 1.10 -22.86 18.96
N THR A 130 0.25 -21.83 19.05
CA THR A 130 -0.77 -21.50 18.04
C THR A 130 -0.60 -20.07 17.55
N PHE A 131 -0.83 -19.81 16.27
CA PHE A 131 -0.78 -18.47 15.71
C PHE A 131 -1.62 -18.39 14.41
N PRO A 132 -2.22 -17.23 14.12
CA PRO A 132 -2.86 -17.01 12.84
C PRO A 132 -1.81 -16.87 11.73
N SER A 133 -2.18 -17.26 10.51
CA SER A 133 -1.34 -17.08 9.33
C SER A 133 -2.15 -16.56 8.14
N ARG A 134 -1.50 -15.74 7.33
CA ARG A 134 -2.00 -15.18 6.07
C ARG A 134 -1.21 -15.72 4.88
N ALA A 135 -0.59 -16.89 5.03
CA ALA A 135 0.31 -17.45 4.04
C ALA A 135 -0.37 -17.70 2.69
N PHE A 136 0.34 -17.49 1.59
CA PHE A 136 -0.10 -17.90 0.26
C PHE A 136 1.13 -18.24 -0.60
N SER A 137 0.90 -18.89 -1.74
CA SER A 137 1.97 -19.23 -2.67
C SER A 137 2.14 -18.12 -3.70
N GLU A 138 3.26 -17.41 -3.61
CA GLU A 138 3.61 -16.32 -4.54
C GLU A 138 4.34 -16.83 -5.79
N THR A 139 5.02 -17.98 -5.71
CA THR A 139 5.72 -18.62 -6.84
C THR A 139 5.63 -20.14 -6.71
N ASP A 140 5.70 -20.84 -7.84
CA ASP A 140 5.81 -22.29 -7.92
C ASP A 140 7.21 -22.75 -8.40
N ARG A 141 8.16 -21.80 -8.54
CA ARG A 141 9.51 -22.02 -9.06
C ARG A 141 10.56 -21.65 -8.03
N TYR A 142 11.55 -22.52 -7.89
CA TYR A 142 12.63 -22.37 -6.92
C TYR A 142 13.97 -22.81 -7.50
N ASP A 143 14.92 -21.89 -7.54
CA ASP A 143 16.30 -22.13 -7.94
C ASP A 143 17.03 -22.96 -6.88
N GLU A 144 17.90 -23.86 -7.34
CA GLU A 144 18.82 -24.56 -6.44
C GLU A 144 19.78 -23.55 -5.80
N CYS A 145 19.91 -23.60 -4.48
CA CYS A 145 20.84 -22.79 -3.73
C CYS A 145 21.38 -23.53 -2.50
N ALA A 146 22.53 -23.09 -2.01
CA ALA A 146 23.13 -23.68 -0.81
C ALA A 146 22.27 -23.36 0.45
N PRO A 147 22.25 -24.25 1.45
CA PRO A 147 21.65 -23.98 2.75
C PRO A 147 22.09 -22.63 3.33
N VAL A 148 21.12 -21.82 3.76
CA VAL A 148 21.34 -20.55 4.42
C VAL A 148 21.50 -20.80 5.93
N ALA A 149 22.55 -20.22 6.50
CA ALA A 149 22.78 -20.20 7.94
C ALA A 149 22.41 -18.82 8.53
N PRO A 150 22.04 -18.75 9.82
CA PRO A 150 21.87 -17.48 10.53
C PRO A 150 23.11 -16.61 10.43
N SER A 151 22.91 -15.31 10.20
CA SER A 151 24.00 -14.34 10.29
C SER A 151 24.53 -14.35 11.73
N THR A 152 25.85 -14.54 11.87
CA THR A 152 26.54 -14.68 13.16
C THR A 152 27.71 -13.69 13.32
N GLY A 153 27.96 -12.85 12.31
CA GLY A 153 29.04 -11.86 12.31
C GLY A 153 28.58 -10.45 12.67
N GLU A 154 29.55 -9.58 12.95
CA GLU A 154 29.30 -8.14 12.99
C GLU A 154 28.81 -7.68 11.61
N GLU A 155 27.70 -6.95 11.60
CA GLU A 155 27.10 -6.45 10.36
C GLU A 155 27.73 -5.12 9.98
N THR A 156 28.23 -5.02 8.75
CA THR A 156 28.64 -3.73 8.20
C THR A 156 27.38 -2.97 7.79
N LEU A 157 27.20 -1.78 8.36
CA LEU A 157 26.03 -0.93 8.14
C LEU A 157 26.37 0.27 7.24
N ARG A 158 25.49 0.56 6.29
CA ARG A 158 25.56 1.73 5.41
C ARG A 158 24.33 2.62 5.56
N THR A 159 24.55 3.92 5.66
CA THR A 159 23.48 4.93 5.76
C THR A 159 23.26 5.71 4.45
N GLU A 160 24.08 5.43 3.44
CA GLU A 160 24.10 6.19 2.18
C GLU A 160 24.27 5.27 0.96
N GLY A 161 23.94 5.85 -0.20
CA GLY A 161 24.16 5.27 -1.51
C GLY A 161 22.92 4.55 -2.06
N ASP A 162 23.16 3.51 -2.83
CA ASP A 162 22.16 2.79 -3.61
C ASP A 162 21.16 1.98 -2.79
N ALA A 163 21.32 1.84 -1.47
CA ALA A 163 20.31 1.20 -0.63
C ALA A 163 19.05 2.07 -0.39
N PHE A 164 19.10 3.34 -0.79
CA PHE A 164 17.99 4.27 -0.62
C PHE A 164 17.63 4.91 -1.96
N LEU A 165 16.34 5.23 -2.12
CA LEU A 165 15.78 5.91 -3.28
C LEU A 165 15.31 7.29 -2.87
N GLU A 166 15.73 8.30 -3.62
CA GLU A 166 15.14 9.63 -3.52
C GLU A 166 13.73 9.64 -4.15
N ILE A 167 12.74 10.05 -3.37
CA ILE A 167 11.34 10.18 -3.80
C ILE A 167 11.00 11.68 -3.82
N PRO A 168 10.64 12.24 -4.98
CA PRO A 168 10.12 13.59 -5.11
C PRO A 168 8.84 13.79 -4.32
N ARG A 169 8.72 14.93 -3.65
CA ARG A 169 7.51 15.34 -2.91
C ARG A 169 6.24 15.26 -3.76
N GLU A 170 6.35 15.52 -5.05
CA GLU A 170 5.22 15.63 -5.95
C GLU A 170 4.48 14.30 -6.11
N LEU A 171 5.20 13.18 -5.93
CA LEU A 171 4.62 11.82 -5.85
C LEU A 171 3.76 11.62 -4.60
N LEU A 172 3.89 12.49 -3.60
CA LEU A 172 3.18 12.41 -2.32
C LEU A 172 1.91 13.26 -2.26
N THR A 173 1.58 13.97 -3.35
CA THR A 173 0.45 14.92 -3.41
C THR A 173 -0.86 14.32 -2.91
N ARG A 174 -1.09 13.02 -3.19
CA ARG A 174 -2.31 12.31 -2.78
C ARG A 174 -2.57 12.32 -1.27
N TRP A 175 -1.52 12.42 -0.46
CA TRP A 175 -1.64 12.39 1.01
C TRP A 175 -1.78 13.78 1.63
N ARG A 176 -1.75 14.85 0.81
CA ARG A 176 -1.97 16.25 1.22
C ARG A 176 -1.11 16.67 2.42
N LEU A 177 0.16 16.28 2.38
CA LEU A 177 1.10 16.52 3.46
C LEU A 177 1.51 18.00 3.61
N GLY A 178 1.08 18.85 2.68
CA GLY A 178 1.39 20.27 2.65
C GLY A 178 2.80 20.57 2.13
N SER A 179 3.16 21.85 2.06
CA SER A 179 4.45 22.32 1.54
C SER A 179 5.61 22.19 2.53
N LYS A 180 5.33 21.80 3.78
CA LYS A 180 6.34 21.69 4.85
C LYS A 180 7.19 20.43 4.76
N ILE A 181 6.82 19.47 3.92
CA ILE A 181 7.63 18.28 3.69
C ILE A 181 8.81 18.61 2.77
N PRO A 182 9.98 17.96 2.95
CA PRO A 182 11.13 18.15 2.09
C PRO A 182 10.80 17.95 0.62
N ALA A 183 11.52 18.62 -0.28
CA ALA A 183 11.34 18.45 -1.72
C ALA A 183 11.66 17.02 -2.19
N ARG A 184 12.56 16.34 -1.47
CA ARG A 184 12.95 14.96 -1.68
C ARG A 184 13.08 14.27 -0.32
N LEU A 185 12.68 13.02 -0.28
CA LEU A 185 12.85 12.13 0.86
C LEU A 185 13.59 10.87 0.43
N LEU A 186 14.34 10.28 1.34
CA LEU A 186 14.99 8.99 1.14
C LEU A 186 14.09 7.88 1.64
N HIS A 187 13.98 6.81 0.86
CA HIS A 187 13.18 5.63 1.19
C HIS A 187 13.99 4.35 0.96
N PRO A 188 13.87 3.33 1.82
CA PRO A 188 14.51 2.03 1.57
C PRO A 188 14.03 1.42 0.25
N VAL A 189 14.93 0.75 -0.46
CA VAL A 189 14.62 0.13 -1.78
C VAL A 189 14.46 -1.38 -1.74
N HIS A 190 14.66 -1.97 -0.57
CA HIS A 190 14.62 -3.41 -0.36
C HIS A 190 13.67 -3.72 0.79
N ALA A 191 13.39 -5.00 0.99
CA ALA A 191 12.55 -5.45 2.08
C ALA A 191 13.15 -5.14 3.46
N GLU A 192 12.30 -5.10 4.49
CA GLU A 192 12.68 -4.76 5.87
C GLU A 192 13.87 -5.59 6.41
N SER A 193 13.99 -6.86 6.02
CA SER A 193 15.11 -7.72 6.46
C SER A 193 16.49 -7.20 6.04
N ALA A 194 16.56 -6.35 5.02
CA ALA A 194 17.81 -5.78 4.53
C ALA A 194 18.34 -4.59 5.35
N TYR A 195 17.58 -4.14 6.36
CA TYR A 195 17.93 -2.96 7.15
C TYR A 195 17.90 -3.24 8.65
N LEU A 196 18.55 -2.36 9.40
CA LEU A 196 18.48 -2.23 10.85
C LEU A 196 18.22 -0.78 11.27
N ALA A 197 17.76 -0.61 12.50
CA ALA A 197 17.75 0.71 13.14
C ALA A 197 19.13 0.99 13.74
N LEU A 198 19.75 2.13 13.38
CA LEU A 198 21.03 2.59 13.96
C LEU A 198 20.91 2.86 15.45
N GLU A 199 19.78 3.43 15.83
CA GLU A 199 19.43 3.73 17.20
C GLU A 199 17.95 3.42 17.44
N LYS A 200 17.56 3.17 18.69
CA LYS A 200 16.15 3.06 19.07
C LYS A 200 15.86 4.15 20.10
N VAL A 201 15.19 5.21 19.66
CA VAL A 201 14.80 6.32 20.54
C VAL A 201 13.31 6.25 20.86
N PRO A 202 12.89 6.57 22.09
CA PRO A 202 11.48 6.70 22.40
C PRO A 202 10.93 7.95 21.71
N PRO A 203 9.65 7.93 21.27
CA PRO A 203 9.07 9.00 20.47
C PRO A 203 8.93 10.34 21.24
N SER A 204 9.00 10.31 22.57
CA SER A 204 9.07 11.50 23.45
C SER A 204 10.29 12.39 23.22
N ARG A 205 11.34 11.90 22.54
CA ARG A 205 12.51 12.70 22.16
C ARG A 205 12.28 13.46 20.85
N ARG A 206 11.16 14.18 20.77
CA ARG A 206 10.66 14.81 19.55
C ARG A 206 11.65 15.78 18.88
N ALA A 207 12.42 16.53 19.67
CA ALA A 207 13.43 17.45 19.15
C ALA A 207 14.51 16.72 18.33
N ASP A 208 14.85 15.48 18.71
CA ASP A 208 15.81 14.65 17.99
C ASP A 208 15.24 14.20 16.62
N LEU A 209 13.91 14.06 16.52
CA LEU A 209 13.22 13.59 15.31
C LEU A 209 13.05 14.69 14.24
N GLU A 210 13.08 15.97 14.61
CA GLU A 210 12.93 17.07 13.64
C GLU A 210 14.03 17.05 12.58
N GLY A 211 15.25 16.68 12.98
CA GLY A 211 16.37 16.49 12.07
C GLY A 211 16.28 15.25 11.19
N TRP A 212 15.29 14.37 11.42
CA TRP A 212 15.08 13.14 10.63
C TRP A 212 13.96 13.28 9.59
N ILE A 213 13.36 14.47 9.46
CA ILE A 213 12.34 14.71 8.44
C ILE A 213 12.99 14.60 7.04
N GLY A 214 12.49 13.67 6.23
CA GLY A 214 13.03 13.29 4.93
C GLY A 214 13.93 12.05 4.96
N GLU A 215 14.30 11.56 6.15
CA GLU A 215 15.21 10.43 6.33
C GLU A 215 14.45 9.09 6.38
N PRO A 216 15.12 7.98 5.99
CA PRO A 216 14.56 6.66 6.14
C PRO A 216 14.62 6.25 7.62
N ILE A 217 13.52 5.70 8.10
CA ILE A 217 13.35 5.31 9.49
C ILE A 217 12.82 3.88 9.60
N ARG A 218 13.10 3.26 10.74
CA ARG A 218 12.37 2.09 11.25
C ARG A 218 11.65 2.48 12.52
N TYR A 219 10.47 1.91 12.72
CA TYR A 219 9.73 2.08 13.96
C TYR A 219 9.03 0.79 14.37
N GLU A 220 8.80 0.62 15.67
CA GLU A 220 7.92 -0.41 16.21
C GLU A 220 6.69 0.27 16.80
N ASP A 221 5.51 -0.13 16.35
CA ASP A 221 4.26 0.38 16.90
C ASP A 221 3.88 -0.31 18.23
N ARG A 222 2.81 0.16 18.89
CA ARG A 222 2.36 -0.40 20.17
C ARG A 222 1.98 -1.89 20.09
N PHE A 223 1.67 -2.39 18.91
CA PHE A 223 1.33 -3.78 18.65
C PHE A 223 2.56 -4.65 18.38
N GLY A 224 3.76 -4.07 18.48
CA GLY A 224 5.01 -4.79 18.23
C GLY A 224 5.32 -4.95 16.75
N ARG A 225 4.65 -4.21 15.85
CA ARG A 225 4.92 -4.32 14.41
C ARG A 225 6.06 -3.40 14.06
N VAL A 226 7.13 -3.99 13.55
CA VAL A 226 8.26 -3.27 12.96
C VAL A 226 7.93 -2.93 11.51
N ARG A 227 8.23 -1.69 11.11
CA ARG A 227 8.04 -1.19 9.75
C ARG A 227 9.12 -0.21 9.36
N ASP A 228 9.39 -0.16 8.07
CA ASP A 228 10.27 0.82 7.46
C ASP A 228 9.48 1.87 6.66
N GLY A 229 10.04 3.07 6.52
CA GLY A 229 9.46 4.13 5.73
C GLY A 229 10.30 5.41 5.80
N ALA A 230 9.71 6.54 5.41
CA ALA A 230 10.33 7.85 5.51
C ALA A 230 9.51 8.77 6.41
N LEU A 231 10.18 9.43 7.37
CA LEU A 231 9.52 10.40 8.24
C LEU A 231 9.28 11.69 7.45
N VAL A 232 8.04 12.14 7.31
CA VAL A 232 7.72 13.31 6.47
C VAL A 232 7.24 14.53 7.24
N ALA A 233 6.65 14.33 8.42
CA ALA A 233 6.19 15.44 9.24
C ALA A 233 6.05 15.06 10.71
N LEU A 234 6.25 16.07 11.57
CA LEU A 234 5.99 16.01 13.00
C LEU A 234 4.92 17.05 13.35
N GLY A 235 3.70 16.61 13.63
CA GLY A 235 2.58 17.45 14.10
C GLY A 235 1.94 16.87 15.35
N GLU A 236 0.63 17.01 15.49
CA GLU A 236 -0.12 16.21 16.47
C GLU A 236 0.15 14.69 16.27
N TRP A 237 0.42 14.30 15.02
CA TRP A 237 0.76 12.95 14.60
C TRP A 237 2.15 12.94 13.97
N LEU A 238 2.91 11.86 14.19
CA LEU A 238 4.06 11.52 13.37
C LEU A 238 3.53 11.00 12.04
N THR A 239 3.97 11.59 10.93
CA THR A 239 3.54 11.18 9.60
C THR A 239 4.68 10.47 8.91
N ILE A 240 4.43 9.23 8.49
CA ILE A 240 5.39 8.33 7.86
C ILE A 240 4.81 7.89 6.53
N VAL A 241 5.61 7.93 5.48
CA VAL A 241 5.25 7.37 4.17
C VAL A 241 6.02 6.09 3.94
N ASP A 242 5.34 5.09 3.39
CA ASP A 242 5.91 3.79 3.08
C ASP A 242 5.59 3.40 1.64
N PHE A 243 6.54 2.73 0.99
CA PHE A 243 6.42 2.19 -0.36
C PHE A 243 6.98 0.78 -0.39
N THR A 244 6.18 -0.16 -0.90
CA THR A 244 6.59 -1.56 -1.07
C THR A 244 6.49 -1.95 -2.54
N SER A 245 6.72 -3.22 -2.92
CA SER A 245 6.49 -3.70 -4.30
C SER A 245 5.01 -3.65 -4.73
N GLY A 246 4.07 -3.66 -3.79
CA GLY A 246 2.63 -3.70 -4.08
C GLY A 246 1.84 -2.48 -3.60
N THR A 247 2.34 -1.77 -2.59
CA THR A 247 1.56 -0.74 -1.89
C THR A 247 2.33 0.57 -1.75
N ALA A 248 1.58 1.62 -1.49
CA ALA A 248 2.10 2.87 -0.99
C ALA A 248 1.17 3.31 0.15
N GLY A 249 1.74 3.65 1.30
CA GLY A 249 1.03 4.00 2.52
C GLY A 249 1.44 5.36 3.06
N CYS A 250 0.54 5.97 3.80
CA CYS A 250 0.83 7.11 4.66
C CYS A 250 0.18 6.86 6.00
N SER A 251 1.03 6.66 7.00
CA SER A 251 0.63 6.37 8.37
C SER A 251 0.74 7.65 9.18
N ARG A 252 -0.34 8.01 9.88
CA ARG A 252 -0.38 9.09 10.87
C ARG A 252 -0.49 8.46 12.24
N LEU A 253 0.61 8.40 12.97
CA LEU A 253 0.71 7.70 14.25
C LEU A 253 0.79 8.72 15.38
N PRO A 254 -0.05 8.61 16.43
CA PRO A 254 0.14 9.40 17.62
C PRO A 254 1.38 8.89 18.34
N GLU A 255 2.06 9.78 19.05
CA GLU A 255 3.31 9.45 19.75
C GLU A 255 3.18 8.22 20.67
N ARG A 256 2.05 8.10 21.37
CA ARG A 256 1.73 6.99 22.28
C ARG A 256 1.61 5.62 21.60
N ASP A 257 1.43 5.60 20.28
CA ASP A 257 1.30 4.35 19.52
C ASP A 257 2.65 3.87 18.98
N LEU A 258 3.76 4.56 19.28
CA LEU A 258 5.12 4.15 18.95
C LEU A 258 5.84 3.65 20.20
N ARG A 259 6.47 2.48 20.11
CA ARG A 259 7.38 1.97 21.14
C ARG A 259 8.77 2.59 20.98
N TRP A 260 9.26 2.63 19.76
CA TRP A 260 10.49 3.32 19.40
C TRP A 260 10.52 3.67 17.91
N ILE A 261 11.42 4.58 17.56
CA ILE A 261 11.76 4.99 16.20
C ILE A 261 13.28 5.13 16.08
N GLY A 262 13.84 4.93 14.90
CA GLY A 262 15.27 4.99 14.65
C GLY A 262 15.59 5.26 13.19
N ARG A 263 16.73 5.89 12.89
CA ARG A 263 17.18 5.99 11.50
C ARG A 263 17.58 4.63 10.97
N LEU A 264 17.34 4.45 9.68
CA LEU A 264 17.56 3.20 8.99
C LEU A 264 19.02 3.09 8.49
N ALA A 265 19.59 1.90 8.58
CA ALA A 265 20.85 1.55 7.93
C ALA A 265 20.74 0.21 7.21
N TYR A 266 21.33 0.15 6.03
CA TYR A 266 21.39 -1.04 5.20
C TYR A 266 22.46 -2.02 5.69
N ARG A 267 22.12 -3.30 5.75
CA ARG A 267 23.03 -4.39 6.09
C ARG A 267 23.78 -4.81 4.83
N GLU A 268 25.09 -4.59 4.77
CA GLU A 268 25.88 -5.04 3.64
C GLU A 268 25.81 -6.56 3.49
N GLY A 269 25.56 -7.03 2.26
CA GLY A 269 25.39 -8.46 1.98
C GLY A 269 24.02 -9.02 2.33
N ALA A 270 23.04 -8.18 2.70
CA ALA A 270 21.65 -8.61 2.87
C ALA A 270 21.13 -9.37 1.64
N ARG A 271 20.29 -10.38 1.88
CA ARG A 271 19.60 -11.11 0.81
C ARG A 271 18.42 -10.28 0.32
N THR A 272 18.63 -9.52 -0.74
CA THR A 272 17.62 -8.64 -1.32
C THR A 272 16.80 -9.34 -2.40
N GLY A 273 15.56 -8.88 -2.56
CA GLY A 273 14.63 -9.32 -3.60
C GLY A 273 14.56 -8.32 -4.74
N GLU A 274 13.36 -8.13 -5.29
CA GLU A 274 13.07 -7.02 -6.19
C GLU A 274 13.39 -5.69 -5.51
N ARG A 275 13.98 -4.81 -6.30
CA ARG A 275 14.34 -3.46 -5.88
C ARG A 275 13.18 -2.53 -6.19
N LEU A 276 12.75 -1.74 -5.20
CA LEU A 276 11.84 -0.63 -5.44
C LEU A 276 12.53 0.41 -6.34
N THR A 277 11.89 0.75 -7.46
CA THR A 277 12.38 1.76 -8.40
C THR A 277 11.50 3.00 -8.40
N LEU A 278 12.01 4.12 -8.92
CA LEU A 278 11.21 5.34 -9.06
C LEU A 278 10.06 5.10 -10.05
N GLY A 279 10.31 4.35 -11.12
CA GLY A 279 9.30 3.93 -12.10
C GLY A 279 8.14 3.17 -11.46
N SER A 280 8.43 2.26 -10.52
CA SER A 280 7.41 1.51 -9.79
C SER A 280 6.47 2.42 -8.96
N ILE A 281 7.02 3.48 -8.34
CA ILE A 281 6.25 4.46 -7.57
C ILE A 281 5.44 5.38 -8.50
N VAL A 282 6.10 5.88 -9.55
CA VAL A 282 5.47 6.69 -10.61
C VAL A 282 4.27 5.94 -11.21
N GLY A 283 4.41 4.64 -11.47
CA GLY A 283 3.37 3.78 -12.02
C GLY A 283 2.09 3.70 -11.17
N ARG A 284 2.19 4.01 -9.88
CA ARG A 284 1.07 3.98 -8.93
C ARG A 284 0.51 5.36 -8.62
N THR A 285 1.17 6.42 -9.08
CA THR A 285 0.78 7.80 -8.79
C THR A 285 -0.42 8.19 -9.66
N PRO A 286 -1.55 8.65 -9.06
CA PRO A 286 -2.69 9.14 -9.83
C PRO A 286 -2.34 10.39 -10.64
N PRO A 287 -3.15 10.77 -11.65
CA PRO A 287 -3.04 12.09 -12.27
C PRO A 287 -3.09 13.20 -11.24
N THR A 288 -2.26 14.22 -11.44
CA THR A 288 -2.17 15.37 -10.55
C THR A 288 -2.59 16.62 -11.28
N VAL A 289 -3.58 17.33 -10.76
CA VAL A 289 -3.87 18.70 -11.17
C VAL A 289 -2.73 19.58 -10.64
N ILE A 290 -1.95 20.15 -11.54
CA ILE A 290 -0.78 20.98 -11.21
C ILE A 290 -1.11 22.48 -11.26
N ALA A 291 -2.14 22.87 -12.00
CA ALA A 291 -2.60 24.24 -12.09
C ALA A 291 -4.09 24.32 -12.37
N THR A 292 -4.71 25.39 -11.88
CA THR A 292 -6.13 25.69 -12.11
C THR A 292 -6.33 27.15 -12.48
N ARG A 293 -7.24 27.44 -13.42
CA ARG A 293 -7.65 28.79 -13.79
C ARG A 293 -9.17 28.89 -13.81
N LYS A 294 -9.73 29.80 -13.01
CA LYS A 294 -11.17 30.09 -12.95
C LYS A 294 -11.48 31.36 -13.75
N THR A 295 -12.47 31.29 -14.63
CA THR A 295 -13.02 32.43 -15.38
C THR A 295 -14.55 32.38 -15.33
N GLY A 296 -15.16 33.16 -14.44
CA GLY A 296 -16.61 33.12 -14.23
C GLY A 296 -17.07 31.72 -13.77
N ALA A 297 -17.93 31.09 -14.56
CA ALA A 297 -18.47 29.75 -14.31
C ALA A 297 -17.64 28.63 -14.97
N THR A 298 -16.47 28.94 -15.52
CA THR A 298 -15.58 27.97 -16.17
C THR A 298 -14.32 27.76 -15.36
N LEU A 299 -13.93 26.50 -15.16
CA LEU A 299 -12.68 26.06 -14.58
C LEU A 299 -11.84 25.34 -15.65
N GLN A 300 -10.59 25.74 -15.80
CA GLN A 300 -9.59 25.03 -16.59
C GLN A 300 -8.56 24.40 -15.64
N LEU A 301 -8.18 23.16 -15.90
CA LEU A 301 -7.22 22.39 -15.11
C LEU A 301 -6.13 21.86 -16.04
N ALA A 302 -4.87 22.06 -15.63
CA ALA A 302 -3.73 21.36 -16.21
C ALA A 302 -3.45 20.12 -15.37
N ILE A 303 -3.52 18.95 -15.99
CA ILE A 303 -3.41 17.65 -15.33
C ILE A 303 -2.16 16.94 -15.82
N ARG A 304 -1.18 16.75 -14.94
CA ARG A 304 0.01 15.95 -15.21
C ARG A 304 -0.29 14.47 -15.01
N CYS A 305 0.06 13.64 -15.98
CA CYS A 305 -0.08 12.19 -15.87
C CYS A 305 1.29 11.52 -15.82
N HIS A 306 1.61 10.91 -14.70
CA HIS A 306 2.94 10.33 -14.48
C HIS A 306 3.11 8.93 -15.09
N HIS A 307 2.01 8.26 -15.47
CA HIS A 307 2.09 6.92 -16.04
C HIS A 307 0.98 6.61 -17.04
N GLU A 308 1.29 5.88 -18.11
CA GLU A 308 0.37 5.60 -19.22
C GLU A 308 -0.92 4.88 -18.83
N ARG A 309 -0.87 4.00 -17.81
CA ARG A 309 -2.04 3.25 -17.32
C ARG A 309 -2.93 4.08 -16.38
N LYS A 310 -2.50 5.28 -15.99
CA LYS A 310 -3.19 6.14 -15.03
C LYS A 310 -3.79 7.38 -15.69
N ARG A 311 -4.07 7.37 -16.99
CA ARG A 311 -4.67 8.52 -17.70
C ARG A 311 -5.93 9.04 -16.99
N PRO A 312 -6.13 10.38 -16.90
CA PRO A 312 -7.37 10.93 -16.40
C PRO A 312 -8.54 10.47 -17.27
N ARG A 313 -9.66 10.13 -16.63
CA ARG A 313 -10.92 9.78 -17.31
C ARG A 313 -12.02 10.68 -16.78
N VAL A 314 -12.53 11.55 -17.66
CA VAL A 314 -13.67 12.43 -17.39
C VAL A 314 -14.58 12.36 -18.61
N GLU A 315 -15.49 11.41 -18.56
CA GLU A 315 -16.40 10.97 -19.61
C GLU A 315 -17.87 11.27 -19.26
N SER A 316 -18.15 11.62 -18.00
CA SER A 316 -19.50 11.96 -17.53
C SER A 316 -19.52 13.18 -16.61
N ALA A 317 -20.69 13.80 -16.46
CA ALA A 317 -20.88 14.90 -15.53
C ALA A 317 -20.59 14.47 -14.08
N GLY A 318 -20.86 13.21 -13.73
CA GLY A 318 -20.55 12.64 -12.42
C GLY A 318 -19.06 12.69 -12.12
N GLN A 319 -18.23 12.27 -13.08
CA GLN A 319 -16.78 12.36 -12.96
C GLN A 319 -16.29 13.81 -12.93
N ALA A 320 -16.86 14.70 -13.74
CA ALA A 320 -16.52 16.12 -13.70
C ALA A 320 -16.84 16.76 -12.33
N LEU A 321 -18.00 16.44 -11.75
CA LEU A 321 -18.36 16.89 -10.40
C LEU A 321 -17.42 16.31 -9.33
N ALA A 322 -17.00 15.04 -9.47
CA ALA A 322 -16.00 14.45 -8.59
C ALA A 322 -14.66 15.20 -8.66
N VAL A 323 -14.22 15.62 -9.85
CA VAL A 323 -13.01 16.47 -10.01
C VAL A 323 -13.18 17.82 -9.30
N LEU A 324 -14.35 18.47 -9.43
CA LEU A 324 -14.63 19.73 -8.73
C LEU A 324 -14.60 19.57 -7.20
N ALA A 325 -15.11 18.44 -6.70
CA ALA A 325 -15.16 18.13 -5.29
C ALA A 325 -13.80 17.66 -4.74
N ALA A 326 -12.91 17.11 -5.57
CA ALA A 326 -11.66 16.48 -5.13
C ALA A 326 -10.86 17.31 -4.11
N PRO A 327 -10.59 18.62 -4.31
CA PRO A 327 -9.86 19.42 -3.32
C PRO A 327 -10.53 19.52 -1.94
N LEU A 328 -11.85 19.31 -1.88
CA LEU A 328 -12.68 19.41 -0.68
C LEU A 328 -12.80 18.07 0.07
N LEU A 329 -12.19 16.99 -0.43
CA LEU A 329 -12.30 15.66 0.15
C LEU A 329 -11.16 15.33 1.12
N GLU A 330 -11.49 14.73 2.24
CA GLU A 330 -10.56 14.04 3.13
C GLU A 330 -10.77 12.52 3.07
N PRO A 331 -9.82 11.73 3.63
CA PRO A 331 -9.97 10.28 3.70
C PRO A 331 -11.35 9.86 4.24
N GLY A 332 -11.98 8.90 3.56
CA GLY A 332 -13.30 8.39 3.93
C GLY A 332 -14.49 9.19 3.39
N ASP A 333 -14.36 9.83 2.22
CA ASP A 333 -15.44 10.61 1.57
C ASP A 333 -16.00 11.72 2.47
N ARG A 334 -15.15 12.33 3.29
CA ARG A 334 -15.50 13.46 4.16
C ARG A 334 -15.28 14.77 3.41
N LEU A 335 -16.35 15.55 3.22
CA LEU A 335 -16.24 16.91 2.70
C LEU A 335 -15.75 17.85 3.80
N VAL A 336 -14.80 18.72 3.48
CA VAL A 336 -14.25 19.72 4.39
C VAL A 336 -14.32 21.14 3.83
N GLY A 337 -14.29 22.10 4.75
CA GLY A 337 -14.37 23.52 4.47
C GLY A 337 -15.80 24.04 4.30
N ASP A 338 -15.90 25.35 4.06
CA ASP A 338 -17.16 26.09 4.02
C ASP A 338 -17.61 26.48 2.61
N ALA A 339 -16.95 25.92 1.58
CA ALA A 339 -17.28 26.23 0.20
C ALA A 339 -18.75 25.86 -0.12
N PRO A 340 -19.46 26.68 -0.91
CA PRO A 340 -20.82 26.40 -1.39
C PRO A 340 -21.02 24.95 -1.86
N LEU A 341 -20.08 24.45 -2.69
CA LEU A 341 -20.13 23.09 -3.21
C LEU A 341 -20.05 22.03 -2.10
N ALA A 342 -19.13 22.16 -1.15
CA ALA A 342 -18.98 21.22 -0.03
C ALA A 342 -20.26 21.14 0.80
N ARG A 343 -20.79 22.30 1.23
CA ARG A 343 -22.02 22.38 2.05
C ARG A 343 -23.21 21.77 1.33
N ARG A 344 -23.33 22.02 0.03
CA ARG A 344 -24.43 21.51 -0.77
C ARG A 344 -24.34 20.00 -0.97
N LEU A 345 -23.18 19.46 -1.33
CA LEU A 345 -22.98 18.02 -1.49
C LEU A 345 -23.18 17.25 -0.17
N GLU A 346 -22.75 17.83 0.95
CA GLU A 346 -22.99 17.25 2.28
C GLU A 346 -24.48 17.22 2.63
N ALA A 347 -25.24 18.27 2.29
CA ALA A 347 -26.68 18.28 2.45
C ALA A 347 -27.37 17.21 1.56
N GLU A 348 -26.93 17.04 0.32
CA GLU A 348 -27.42 16.01 -0.61
C GLU A 348 -27.13 14.58 -0.11
N LYS A 349 -25.93 14.37 0.46
CA LYS A 349 -25.51 13.11 1.08
C LYS A 349 -26.42 12.75 2.26
N LYS A 350 -26.65 13.72 3.17
CA LYS A 350 -27.53 13.55 4.33
C LYS A 350 -28.98 13.30 3.94
N ALA A 351 -29.53 14.09 3.02
CA ALA A 351 -30.93 13.95 2.58
C ALA A 351 -31.21 12.61 1.90
N GLY A 352 -30.21 12.05 1.20
CA GLY A 352 -30.34 10.76 0.53
C GLY A 352 -30.03 9.54 1.40
N GLY A 353 -29.55 9.72 2.64
CA GLY A 353 -29.07 8.62 3.47
C GLY A 353 -27.91 7.84 2.84
N ARG A 354 -27.08 8.51 2.01
CA ARG A 354 -26.09 7.82 1.17
C ARG A 354 -24.74 7.71 1.88
N PRO A 355 -24.13 6.52 1.92
CA PRO A 355 -22.83 6.35 2.55
C PRO A 355 -21.71 6.98 1.72
N PHE A 356 -21.80 6.94 0.38
CA PHE A 356 -20.71 7.32 -0.53
C PHE A 356 -21.04 8.53 -1.40
N LEU A 357 -20.02 9.35 -1.68
CA LEU A 357 -20.19 10.53 -2.54
C LEU A 357 -20.35 10.18 -4.02
N SER A 358 -19.79 9.05 -4.47
CA SER A 358 -19.96 8.57 -5.84
C SER A 358 -21.43 8.42 -6.23
N GLU A 359 -22.26 7.93 -5.32
CA GLU A 359 -23.71 7.85 -5.52
C GLU A 359 -24.34 9.23 -5.60
N VAL A 360 -23.93 10.16 -4.73
CA VAL A 360 -24.42 11.56 -4.75
C VAL A 360 -24.12 12.20 -6.10
N TYR A 361 -22.89 12.07 -6.61
CA TYR A 361 -22.49 12.59 -7.92
C TYR A 361 -23.36 12.03 -9.03
N ALA A 362 -23.59 10.71 -9.06
CA ALA A 362 -24.44 10.06 -10.06
C ALA A 362 -25.90 10.58 -10.04
N ARG A 363 -26.39 11.12 -8.93
CA ARG A 363 -27.75 11.69 -8.89
C ARG A 363 -27.77 13.15 -9.36
N VAL A 364 -26.83 13.96 -8.88
CA VAL A 364 -26.99 15.41 -8.92
C VAL A 364 -26.14 16.08 -9.99
N ALA A 365 -25.13 15.41 -10.55
CA ALA A 365 -24.10 16.07 -11.37
C ALA A 365 -24.63 16.86 -12.57
N ASN A 366 -25.66 16.33 -13.25
CA ASN A 366 -26.28 16.99 -14.40
C ASN A 366 -26.99 18.32 -14.03
N GLY A 367 -27.24 18.59 -12.74
CA GLY A 367 -27.71 19.89 -12.25
C GLY A 367 -26.60 20.90 -11.93
N TYR A 368 -25.34 20.46 -11.76
CA TYR A 368 -24.20 21.32 -11.39
C TYR A 368 -23.28 21.59 -12.57
N VAL A 369 -22.99 20.55 -13.36
CA VAL A 369 -22.06 20.60 -14.48
C VAL A 369 -22.86 20.83 -15.76
N LYS A 370 -22.55 21.93 -16.45
CA LYS A 370 -23.18 22.31 -17.71
C LYS A 370 -22.50 21.63 -18.90
N ARG A 371 -21.16 21.59 -18.90
CA ARG A 371 -20.35 20.85 -19.88
C ARG A 371 -18.95 20.60 -19.34
N PHE A 372 -18.25 19.65 -19.92
CA PHE A 372 -16.84 19.39 -19.67
C PHE A 372 -16.16 18.91 -20.95
N GLU A 373 -14.85 19.13 -21.04
CA GLU A 373 -14.03 18.69 -22.17
C GLU A 373 -12.64 18.32 -21.66
N LEU A 374 -12.23 17.07 -21.85
CA LEU A 374 -10.89 16.59 -21.55
C LEU A 374 -10.09 16.45 -22.85
N ARG A 375 -9.00 17.21 -22.97
CA ARG A 375 -8.10 17.19 -24.11
C ARG A 375 -6.79 16.51 -23.72
N ALA A 376 -6.44 15.47 -24.47
CA ALA A 376 -5.15 14.83 -24.38
C ALA A 376 -4.09 15.65 -25.14
N PRO A 377 -2.81 15.60 -24.72
CA PRO A 377 -1.73 16.12 -25.54
C PRO A 377 -1.62 15.28 -26.84
N PRO A 378 -1.18 15.86 -27.97
CA PRO A 378 -1.21 15.21 -29.28
C PRO A 378 -0.35 13.93 -29.37
N HIS A 379 0.76 13.89 -28.62
CA HIS A 379 1.68 12.75 -28.58
C HIS A 379 2.16 12.54 -27.14
N PRO A 380 1.36 11.93 -26.25
CA PRO A 380 1.77 11.73 -24.87
C PRO A 380 2.95 10.76 -24.83
N MET A 381 4.07 11.21 -24.25
CA MET A 381 5.25 10.40 -23.99
C MET A 381 5.56 10.44 -22.51
N TRP A 382 5.87 9.29 -21.93
CA TRP A 382 6.29 9.18 -20.54
C TRP A 382 7.79 8.94 -20.49
N PRO A 383 8.55 9.73 -19.72
CA PRO A 383 9.97 9.47 -19.52
C PRO A 383 10.14 8.15 -18.77
N ASP A 384 11.11 7.33 -19.21
CA ASP A 384 11.60 6.21 -18.41
C ASP A 384 12.48 6.77 -17.29
N VAL A 385 11.86 7.00 -16.13
CA VAL A 385 12.53 7.62 -14.98
C VAL A 385 13.65 6.76 -14.39
N ASP A 386 13.62 5.43 -14.58
CA ASP A 386 14.65 4.54 -14.08
C ASP A 386 15.90 4.56 -14.97
N ALA A 387 15.75 5.00 -16.23
CA ALA A 387 16.84 5.20 -17.17
C ALA A 387 17.48 6.61 -17.10
N ILE A 388 16.91 7.54 -16.33
CA ILE A 388 17.38 8.93 -16.24
C ILE A 388 18.22 9.12 -14.97
N PRO A 389 19.51 9.49 -15.09
CA PRO A 389 20.31 9.88 -13.93
C PRO A 389 19.68 11.05 -13.18
N ASP A 390 19.66 10.97 -11.85
CA ASP A 390 19.09 11.99 -10.97
C ASP A 390 17.62 12.34 -11.30
N ALA A 391 16.84 11.37 -11.81
CA ALA A 391 15.44 11.56 -12.19
C ALA A 391 14.60 12.18 -11.05
N ALA A 392 14.88 11.81 -9.80
CA ALA A 392 14.23 12.38 -8.63
C ALA A 392 14.49 13.89 -8.48
N ALA A 393 15.74 14.34 -8.64
CA ALA A 393 16.10 15.76 -8.54
C ALA A 393 15.51 16.60 -9.67
N ARG A 394 15.26 15.99 -10.83
CA ARG A 394 14.74 16.66 -12.03
C ARG A 394 13.25 16.43 -12.25
N TYR A 395 12.58 15.76 -11.32
CA TYR A 395 11.25 15.20 -11.52
C TYR A 395 10.24 16.19 -12.09
N ASP A 396 10.20 17.42 -11.57
CA ASP A 396 9.27 18.47 -12.00
C ASP A 396 9.55 19.05 -13.39
N THR A 397 10.77 18.85 -13.89
CA THR A 397 11.21 19.35 -15.20
C THR A 397 11.17 18.28 -16.28
N LEU A 398 10.89 17.04 -15.91
CA LEU A 398 10.72 15.96 -16.87
C LEU A 398 9.50 16.25 -17.76
N PRO A 399 9.53 15.83 -19.05
CA PRO A 399 8.50 16.14 -20.02
C PRO A 399 7.26 15.26 -19.82
N TRP A 400 6.63 15.38 -18.65
CA TRP A 400 5.40 14.66 -18.36
C TRP A 400 4.29 15.10 -19.30
N PRO A 401 3.46 14.17 -19.80
CA PRO A 401 2.33 14.55 -20.62
C PRO A 401 1.28 15.26 -19.76
N GLU A 402 0.75 16.36 -20.29
CA GLU A 402 -0.21 17.22 -19.62
C GLU A 402 -1.54 17.26 -20.39
N TRP A 403 -2.63 16.94 -19.70
CA TRP A 403 -4.00 17.02 -20.20
C TRP A 403 -4.59 18.37 -19.80
N GLU A 404 -5.48 18.88 -20.63
CA GLU A 404 -6.30 20.05 -20.29
C GLU A 404 -7.73 19.59 -20.06
N LEU A 405 -8.27 19.86 -18.88
CA LEU A 405 -9.68 19.65 -18.58
C LEU A 405 -10.36 20.99 -18.41
N THR A 406 -11.43 21.23 -19.17
CA THR A 406 -12.30 22.38 -18.98
C THR A 406 -13.64 21.90 -18.42
N ILE A 407 -14.15 22.55 -17.37
CA ILE A 407 -15.46 22.27 -16.77
C ILE A 407 -16.22 23.61 -16.69
N GLU A 408 -17.42 23.67 -17.27
CA GLU A 408 -18.35 24.78 -17.07
C GLU A 408 -19.48 24.32 -16.14
N VAL A 409 -19.74 25.12 -15.10
CA VAL A 409 -20.82 24.88 -14.14
C VAL A 409 -21.99 25.84 -14.39
N PHE A 410 -23.16 25.50 -13.87
CA PHE A 410 -24.34 26.38 -13.98
C PHE A 410 -24.26 27.62 -13.09
N ASP A 411 -23.57 27.54 -11.95
CA ASP A 411 -23.40 28.65 -11.00
C ASP A 411 -21.91 28.81 -10.61
N PRO A 412 -21.29 29.98 -10.82
CA PRO A 412 -19.88 30.23 -10.46
C PRO A 412 -19.56 30.09 -8.96
N ALA A 413 -20.57 30.10 -8.08
CA ALA A 413 -20.42 29.84 -6.66
C ALA A 413 -19.90 28.41 -6.37
N TRP A 414 -20.20 27.45 -7.25
CA TRP A 414 -19.68 26.07 -7.15
C TRP A 414 -18.16 25.98 -7.30
N LEU A 415 -17.53 27.03 -7.82
CA LEU A 415 -16.08 27.13 -7.99
C LEU A 415 -15.42 28.06 -6.96
N ALA A 416 -16.09 28.40 -5.85
CA ALA A 416 -15.58 29.40 -4.90
C ALA A 416 -14.30 28.95 -4.16
N HIS A 417 -14.02 27.66 -4.07
CA HIS A 417 -12.79 27.11 -3.46
C HIS A 417 -11.58 27.11 -4.41
N PHE A 418 -11.75 27.51 -5.67
CA PHE A 418 -10.66 27.67 -6.63
C PHE A 418 -10.16 29.12 -6.67
N PRO A 419 -8.87 29.35 -6.95
CA PRO A 419 -7.86 28.37 -7.40
C PRO A 419 -7.30 27.51 -6.25
N VAL A 420 -7.10 26.21 -6.52
CA VAL A 420 -6.44 25.28 -5.62
C VAL A 420 -5.66 24.25 -6.44
N ALA A 421 -4.37 24.13 -6.16
CA ALA A 421 -3.45 23.16 -6.72
C ALA A 421 -2.20 23.06 -5.81
N PRO A 422 -1.49 21.92 -5.80
CA PRO A 422 -1.80 20.68 -6.53
C PRO A 422 -2.81 19.79 -5.79
N PHE A 423 -3.51 18.92 -6.52
CA PHE A 423 -4.32 17.82 -5.95
C PHE A 423 -4.42 16.65 -6.92
N VAL A 424 -4.71 15.45 -6.42
CA VAL A 424 -4.81 14.24 -7.25
C VAL A 424 -6.23 13.96 -7.72
N LEU A 425 -6.34 13.31 -8.88
CA LEU A 425 -7.59 12.76 -9.40
C LEU A 425 -7.62 11.26 -9.10
N ASP A 426 -8.35 10.87 -8.06
CA ASP A 426 -8.54 9.45 -7.75
C ASP A 426 -9.46 8.81 -8.80
N GLY A 427 -8.96 7.77 -9.47
CA GLY A 427 -9.63 7.08 -10.57
C GLY A 427 -10.81 6.19 -10.14
N GLY A 428 -11.53 6.57 -9.09
CA GLY A 428 -12.72 5.85 -8.63
C GLY A 428 -13.80 5.83 -9.72
N SER A 429 -14.50 4.70 -9.85
CA SER A 429 -15.64 4.60 -10.76
C SER A 429 -16.81 5.42 -10.20
N VAL A 430 -17.11 6.55 -10.83
CA VAL A 430 -18.37 7.25 -10.60
C VAL A 430 -19.40 6.70 -11.60
N PRO A 431 -20.55 6.17 -11.14
CA PRO A 431 -21.59 5.70 -12.05
C PRO A 431 -22.06 6.80 -13.01
N GLU A 432 -22.57 6.40 -14.17
CA GLU A 432 -23.17 7.33 -15.12
C GLU A 432 -24.32 8.09 -14.44
N PRO A 433 -24.35 9.44 -14.53
CA PRO A 433 -25.33 10.21 -13.81
C PRO A 433 -26.73 10.06 -14.41
N ALA A 434 -27.74 9.95 -13.55
CA ALA A 434 -29.13 9.92 -13.96
C ALA A 434 -29.54 11.25 -14.64
N PRO A 435 -30.54 11.24 -15.53
CA PRO A 435 -31.11 12.47 -16.09
C PRO A 435 -31.56 13.43 -14.97
N TRP A 436 -31.23 14.71 -15.11
CA TRP A 436 -31.63 15.74 -14.16
C TRP A 436 -32.97 16.37 -14.59
N SER A 437 -33.98 16.27 -13.73
CA SER A 437 -35.33 16.81 -13.98
C SER A 437 -35.60 18.15 -13.30
N GLY A 438 -34.69 18.62 -12.43
CA GLY A 438 -34.81 19.90 -11.74
C GLY A 438 -34.29 21.09 -12.55
N PRO A 439 -34.50 22.33 -12.08
CA PRO A 439 -33.78 23.49 -12.60
C PRO A 439 -32.27 23.32 -12.36
N PRO A 440 -31.41 24.05 -13.09
CA PRO A 440 -29.99 24.13 -12.78
C PRO A 440 -29.76 24.46 -11.30
N ALA A 441 -28.81 23.77 -10.66
CA ALA A 441 -28.49 24.02 -9.26
C ALA A 441 -27.81 25.39 -9.12
N SER A 442 -28.38 26.24 -8.27
CA SER A 442 -27.82 27.55 -7.90
C SER A 442 -27.55 27.62 -6.40
N TRP A 443 -26.61 28.46 -5.99
CA TRP A 443 -26.34 28.76 -4.60
C TRP A 443 -27.23 29.93 -4.13
N PRO A 444 -27.98 29.78 -3.03
CA PRO A 444 -28.90 30.81 -2.53
C PRO A 444 -28.21 32.05 -1.94
#